data_AF-A0A026WJZ6-F1
#
_entry.id   AF-A0A026WJZ6-F1
#
_cell.length_a   1.000
_cell.length_b   1.000
_cell.length_c   1.000
_cell.angle_alpha   90.00
_cell.angle_beta   90.00
_cell.angle_gamma   90.00
#
_symmetry.space_group_name_H-M   'P 1'
#
loop_
_entity.id
_entity.type
_entity.pdbx_description
1 polymer ?
#
loop_
_entity_poly.entity_id
_entity_poly.type
_entity_poly.pdbx_seq_one_letter_code
_entity_poly.pdbx_strand_id
1 'polypeptide(L)'
;MEEEPPSNEEALYVAWFGRAGRNRESQDAVAELAAELRRAYMVKGLQGQLEERQVQRYAEHVRERAGAESARRQEREEALEEDRRCRAEILRKCEEYRQQLDVQLTRKEEERRVHMEEAREYRRFLEEADRTLEEEERSRALEKKCELVKSTKRERLIFEEMREIRRQLERETDEKERQRDLEYLRETEERSKEMNRLRREQAERREHVLLETTRMMLDAEIRKREREERLIDLVAEEIRCELAIREIEEAMRRKKMQQELATTLREQIVFTEQCKQRYVEEDRAWAEEVMKKIMEDEKVTRFTAEARRRLRLQHREDLENLIAHRRRIREEEIAKIEEIAEKERRLKIAEAERAREERKRLLTKHANVANFVNRATLTPDEQEILAELSKDTEDAENVGDIEVPAEVKD
;
A
#
# COMPACT_ATOMS: atom_id res chain seq x y z
N MET A 1 -168.86 73.14 -124.99
CA MET A 1 -168.68 72.51 -126.30
C MET A 1 -169.54 71.26 -126.31
N GLU A 2 -170.86 71.41 -126.41
CA GLU A 2 -171.66 71.91 -127.54
C GLU A 2 -171.78 70.83 -128.64
N GLU A 3 -172.95 70.56 -129.24
CA GLU A 3 -174.20 71.33 -129.22
C GLU A 3 -175.43 70.40 -129.33
N GLU A 4 -176.55 70.78 -128.68
CA GLU A 4 -177.87 70.27 -129.06
C GLU A 4 -178.42 71.14 -130.21
N PRO A 5 -179.01 70.57 -131.28
CA PRO A 5 -179.80 71.34 -132.22
C PRO A 5 -181.20 71.61 -131.63
N PRO A 6 -181.61 72.88 -131.41
CA PRO A 6 -182.95 73.18 -130.93
C PRO A 6 -183.98 73.00 -132.05
N SER A 7 -185.02 72.19 -131.81
CA SER A 7 -186.23 72.22 -132.62
C SER A 7 -187.12 73.38 -132.19
N ASN A 8 -187.39 74.32 -133.10
CA ASN A 8 -188.31 75.43 -132.84
C ASN A 8 -189.57 75.28 -133.71
N GLU A 9 -190.75 75.37 -133.08
CA GLU A 9 -192.05 75.36 -133.76
C GLU A 9 -192.50 76.81 -134.08
N GLU A 10 -193.81 77.10 -133.97
CA GLU A 10 -194.37 78.46 -133.79
C GLU A 10 -194.26 79.46 -134.96
N ALA A 11 -194.99 79.22 -136.07
CA ALA A 11 -195.31 80.28 -137.04
C ALA A 11 -196.66 80.15 -137.79
N LEU A 12 -196.93 79.02 -138.47
CA LEU A 12 -197.87 79.01 -139.61
C LEU A 12 -199.25 78.36 -139.38
N TYR A 13 -199.44 77.58 -138.30
CA TYR A 13 -200.66 76.83 -137.98
C TYR A 13 -202.01 77.60 -137.91
N VAL A 14 -201.98 78.92 -137.68
CA VAL A 14 -203.12 79.66 -137.06
C VAL A 14 -203.97 80.43 -138.08
N ALA A 15 -204.64 79.70 -138.97
CA ALA A 15 -205.89 80.05 -139.66
C ALA A 15 -206.30 78.82 -140.51
N TRP A 16 -207.56 78.41 -140.62
CA TRP A 16 -208.75 79.26 -140.79
C TRP A 16 -209.99 78.57 -140.17
N PHE A 17 -210.65 79.20 -139.21
CA PHE A 17 -211.80 78.61 -138.52
C PHE A 17 -213.11 78.79 -139.32
N GLY A 18 -213.61 77.69 -139.90
CA GLY A 18 -214.91 77.67 -140.58
C GLY A 18 -216.09 77.70 -139.60
N ARG A 19 -217.12 78.49 -139.89
CA ARG A 19 -218.34 78.60 -139.06
C ARG A 19 -219.18 77.31 -139.12
N ALA A 20 -219.57 76.78 -137.97
CA ALA A 20 -220.87 76.14 -137.79
C ALA A 20 -221.29 76.12 -136.32
N GLY A 21 -222.55 76.44 -136.03
CA GLY A 21 -223.12 76.30 -134.70
C GLY A 21 -224.62 76.58 -134.73
N ARG A 22 -225.44 75.51 -134.65
CA ARG A 22 -226.88 75.54 -134.35
C ARG A 22 -227.42 74.12 -134.13
N ASN A 23 -227.15 73.59 -132.94
CA ASN A 23 -228.15 72.95 -132.06
C ASN A 23 -227.53 72.90 -130.66
N ARG A 24 -228.30 73.26 -129.64
CA ARG A 24 -227.97 73.07 -128.21
C ARG A 24 -228.53 71.69 -127.83
N GLU A 25 -227.89 70.86 -127.02
CA GLU A 25 -227.54 71.11 -125.61
C GLU A 25 -226.14 70.60 -125.19
N SER A 26 -225.28 70.21 -126.14
CA SER A 26 -224.01 69.48 -125.89
C SER A 26 -222.86 70.27 -125.21
N GLN A 27 -223.13 71.33 -124.44
CA GLN A 27 -222.10 72.25 -123.94
C GLN A 27 -221.66 72.01 -122.49
N ASP A 28 -222.53 71.52 -121.60
CA ASP A 28 -222.21 71.46 -120.17
C ASP A 28 -221.19 70.36 -119.82
N ALA A 29 -221.38 69.14 -120.36
CA ALA A 29 -220.46 68.01 -120.15
C ALA A 29 -219.02 68.27 -120.67
N VAL A 30 -218.86 69.17 -121.64
CA VAL A 30 -217.54 69.55 -122.19
C VAL A 30 -216.80 70.51 -121.25
N ALA A 31 -217.53 71.35 -120.50
CA ALA A 31 -216.94 72.26 -119.53
C ALA A 31 -216.38 71.52 -118.30
N GLU A 32 -217.06 70.48 -117.83
CA GLU A 32 -216.62 69.67 -116.67
C GLU A 32 -215.33 68.90 -116.99
N LEU A 33 -215.27 68.21 -118.13
CA LEU A 33 -214.09 67.47 -118.57
C LEU A 33 -212.85 68.38 -118.70
N ALA A 34 -213.03 69.61 -119.19
CA ALA A 34 -211.98 70.61 -119.29
C ALA A 34 -211.48 71.10 -117.91
N ALA A 35 -212.32 71.07 -116.87
CA ALA A 35 -211.96 71.43 -115.50
C ALA A 35 -211.24 70.29 -114.74
N GLU A 36 -211.50 69.02 -115.08
CA GLU A 36 -210.74 67.89 -114.54
C GLU A 36 -209.36 67.74 -115.17
N LEU A 37 -209.25 67.87 -116.50
CA LEU A 37 -207.96 67.80 -117.19
C LEU A 37 -206.97 68.86 -116.66
N ARG A 38 -207.42 70.09 -116.40
CA ARG A 38 -206.59 71.14 -115.78
C ARG A 38 -206.09 70.76 -114.38
N ARG A 39 -206.91 70.07 -113.57
CA ARG A 39 -206.50 69.59 -112.25
C ARG A 39 -205.46 68.47 -112.34
N ALA A 40 -205.63 67.52 -113.26
CA ALA A 40 -204.65 66.46 -113.51
C ALA A 40 -203.26 67.02 -113.92
N TYR A 41 -203.22 68.04 -114.79
CA TYR A 41 -201.97 68.68 -115.20
C TYR A 41 -201.24 69.40 -114.03
N MET A 42 -201.96 70.08 -113.13
CA MET A 42 -201.32 70.71 -111.96
C MET A 42 -200.73 69.69 -110.98
N VAL A 43 -201.40 68.55 -110.75
CA VAL A 43 -200.88 67.48 -109.89
C VAL A 43 -199.59 66.90 -110.47
N LYS A 44 -199.54 66.65 -111.78
CA LYS A 44 -198.33 66.15 -112.46
C LYS A 44 -197.13 67.12 -112.31
N GLY A 45 -197.37 68.44 -112.37
CA GLY A 45 -196.32 69.45 -112.19
C GLY A 45 -195.74 69.47 -110.77
N LEU A 46 -196.59 69.39 -109.74
CA LEU A 46 -196.17 69.34 -108.34
C LEU A 46 -195.40 68.05 -108.00
N GLN A 47 -195.75 66.93 -108.62
CA GLN A 47 -195.08 65.65 -108.38
C GLN A 47 -193.62 65.66 -108.88
N GLY A 48 -193.35 66.22 -110.07
CA GLY A 48 -191.98 66.37 -110.58
C GLY A 48 -191.08 67.24 -109.67
N GLN A 49 -191.63 68.33 -109.11
CA GLN A 49 -190.89 69.20 -108.18
C GLN A 49 -190.51 68.51 -106.85
N LEU A 50 -191.27 67.50 -106.43
CA LEU A 50 -190.93 66.69 -105.25
C LEU A 50 -189.82 65.68 -105.55
N GLU A 51 -189.84 65.06 -106.73
CA GLU A 51 -188.84 64.09 -107.17
C GLU A 51 -187.47 64.78 -107.36
N GLU A 52 -187.43 65.93 -108.04
CA GLU A 52 -186.21 66.71 -108.27
C GLU A 52 -185.52 67.13 -106.94
N ARG A 53 -186.31 67.58 -105.95
CA ARG A 53 -185.80 67.91 -104.61
C ARG A 53 -185.28 66.70 -103.82
N GLN A 54 -185.76 65.48 -104.10
CA GLN A 54 -185.19 64.28 -103.49
C GLN A 54 -183.85 63.92 -104.13
N VAL A 55 -183.75 63.99 -105.46
CA VAL A 55 -182.49 63.73 -106.20
C VAL A 55 -181.36 64.65 -105.73
N GLN A 56 -181.64 65.95 -105.56
CA GLN A 56 -180.65 66.92 -105.07
C GLN A 56 -180.07 66.53 -103.70
N ARG A 57 -180.92 66.20 -102.72
CA ARG A 57 -180.49 65.77 -101.36
C ARG A 57 -179.65 64.50 -101.37
N TYR A 58 -179.99 63.52 -102.23
CA TYR A 58 -179.17 62.31 -102.37
C TYR A 58 -177.81 62.62 -102.98
N ALA A 59 -177.72 63.53 -103.95
CA ALA A 59 -176.45 63.94 -104.55
C ALA A 59 -175.52 64.66 -103.54
N GLU A 60 -176.07 65.46 -102.63
CA GLU A 60 -175.33 66.13 -101.55
C GLU A 60 -174.73 65.11 -100.56
N HIS A 61 -175.55 64.21 -100.01
CA HIS A 61 -175.08 63.17 -99.07
C HIS A 61 -174.02 62.22 -99.68
N VAL A 62 -174.07 61.95 -100.98
CA VAL A 62 -173.03 61.15 -101.65
C VAL A 62 -171.69 61.91 -101.70
N ARG A 63 -171.71 63.23 -101.94
CA ARG A 63 -170.50 64.07 -101.93
C ARG A 63 -169.89 64.17 -100.53
N GLU A 64 -170.71 64.34 -99.49
CA GLU A 64 -170.24 64.37 -98.09
C GLU A 64 -169.53 63.05 -97.71
N ARG A 65 -170.13 61.90 -98.05
CA ARG A 65 -169.51 60.58 -97.78
C ARG A 65 -168.20 60.40 -98.53
N ALA A 66 -168.15 60.77 -99.82
CA ALA A 66 -166.93 60.67 -100.61
C ALA A 66 -165.79 61.55 -100.03
N GLY A 67 -166.11 62.75 -99.55
CA GLY A 67 -165.15 63.62 -98.85
C GLY A 67 -164.64 62.99 -97.54
N ALA A 68 -165.55 62.53 -96.68
CA ALA A 68 -165.21 61.92 -95.40
C ALA A 68 -164.42 60.60 -95.54
N GLU A 69 -164.69 59.80 -96.58
CA GLU A 69 -163.89 58.61 -96.89
C GLU A 69 -162.49 58.94 -97.41
N SER A 70 -162.34 60.05 -98.16
CA SER A 70 -161.05 60.47 -98.72
C SER A 70 -160.11 60.95 -97.61
N ALA A 71 -160.59 61.82 -96.71
CA ALA A 71 -159.81 62.29 -95.56
C ALA A 71 -159.32 61.12 -94.68
N ARG A 72 -160.20 60.16 -94.37
CA ARG A 72 -159.87 58.95 -93.60
C ARG A 72 -158.89 57.98 -94.27
N ARG A 73 -158.61 58.14 -95.57
CA ARG A 73 -157.54 57.39 -96.25
C ARG A 73 -156.21 58.12 -96.09
N GLN A 74 -156.20 59.44 -96.28
CA GLN A 74 -155.01 60.29 -96.08
C GLN A 74 -154.45 60.17 -94.65
N GLU A 75 -155.30 60.32 -93.62
CA GLU A 75 -154.90 60.14 -92.21
C GLU A 75 -154.22 58.78 -91.93
N ARG A 76 -154.64 57.71 -92.63
CA ARG A 76 -154.09 56.36 -92.48
C ARG A 76 -152.79 56.18 -93.26
N GLU A 77 -152.68 56.79 -94.42
CA GLU A 77 -151.47 56.77 -95.25
C GLU A 77 -150.35 57.57 -94.58
N GLU A 78 -150.66 58.74 -94.03
CA GLU A 78 -149.75 59.56 -93.22
C GLU A 78 -149.26 58.81 -91.97
N ALA A 79 -150.18 58.23 -91.17
CA ALA A 79 -149.80 57.44 -90.01
C ALA A 79 -148.92 56.22 -90.36
N LEU A 80 -149.18 55.57 -91.50
CA LEU A 80 -148.34 54.47 -92.00
C LEU A 80 -146.96 54.93 -92.51
N GLU A 81 -146.84 56.16 -93.01
CA GLU A 81 -145.54 56.76 -93.31
C GLU A 81 -144.75 57.13 -92.06
N GLU A 82 -145.38 57.74 -91.05
CA GLU A 82 -144.72 58.06 -89.78
C GLU A 82 -144.21 56.79 -89.08
N ASP A 83 -145.02 55.73 -89.06
CA ASP A 83 -144.66 54.44 -88.48
C ASP A 83 -143.50 53.77 -89.25
N ARG A 84 -143.42 53.95 -90.58
CA ARG A 84 -142.26 53.54 -91.40
C ARG A 84 -141.01 54.36 -91.08
N ARG A 85 -141.13 55.68 -90.94
CA ARG A 85 -140.02 56.60 -90.60
C ARG A 85 -139.45 56.26 -89.23
N CYS A 86 -140.30 56.08 -88.22
CA CYS A 86 -139.92 55.67 -86.87
C CYS A 86 -139.15 54.32 -86.87
N ARG A 87 -139.66 53.31 -87.59
CA ARG A 87 -138.99 52.01 -87.73
C ARG A 87 -137.62 52.13 -88.41
N ALA A 88 -137.49 52.96 -89.45
CA ALA A 88 -136.22 53.20 -90.13
C ALA A 88 -135.20 53.92 -89.24
N GLU A 89 -135.63 54.88 -88.40
CA GLU A 89 -134.75 55.51 -87.40
C GLU A 89 -134.30 54.54 -86.32
N ILE A 90 -135.18 53.67 -85.82
CA ILE A 90 -134.81 52.65 -84.83
C ILE A 90 -133.77 51.69 -85.42
N LEU A 91 -133.94 51.24 -86.67
CA LEU A 91 -132.96 50.40 -87.35
C LEU A 91 -131.59 51.09 -87.49
N ARG A 92 -131.56 52.36 -87.93
CA ARG A 92 -130.31 53.14 -88.01
C ARG A 92 -129.62 53.25 -86.65
N LYS A 93 -130.35 53.62 -85.59
CA LYS A 93 -129.80 53.73 -84.23
C LYS A 93 -129.28 52.39 -83.70
N CYS A 94 -129.92 51.27 -84.06
CA CYS A 94 -129.43 49.92 -83.77
C CYS A 94 -128.17 49.54 -84.58
N GLU A 95 -128.06 49.97 -85.83
CA GLU A 95 -126.88 49.75 -86.69
C GLU A 95 -125.68 50.59 -86.24
N GLU A 96 -125.89 51.88 -85.92
CA GLU A 96 -124.91 52.78 -85.33
C GLU A 96 -124.39 52.22 -83.99
N TYR A 97 -125.28 51.73 -83.12
CA TYR A 97 -124.90 51.13 -81.84
C TYR A 97 -124.11 49.81 -82.00
N ARG A 98 -124.44 48.99 -83.01
CA ARG A 98 -123.63 47.80 -83.36
C ARG A 98 -122.23 48.19 -83.80
N GLN A 99 -122.10 49.15 -84.72
CA GLN A 99 -120.80 49.65 -85.18
C GLN A 99 -119.97 50.22 -84.01
N GLN A 100 -120.60 50.91 -83.05
CA GLN A 100 -119.93 51.39 -81.83
C GLN A 100 -119.45 50.24 -80.93
N LEU A 101 -120.21 49.14 -80.80
CA LEU A 101 -119.78 47.95 -80.08
C LEU A 101 -118.62 47.23 -80.79
N ASP A 102 -118.67 47.09 -82.11
CA ASP A 102 -117.59 46.48 -82.90
C ASP A 102 -116.27 47.28 -82.78
N VAL A 103 -116.36 48.61 -82.76
CA VAL A 103 -115.22 49.52 -82.50
C VAL A 103 -114.71 49.42 -81.06
N GLN A 104 -115.56 49.12 -80.07
CA GLN A 104 -115.11 48.85 -78.70
C GLN A 104 -114.45 47.48 -78.56
N LEU A 105 -114.97 46.45 -79.25
CA LEU A 105 -114.40 45.10 -79.24
C LEU A 105 -113.03 45.07 -79.90
N THR A 106 -112.87 45.66 -81.09
CA THR A 106 -111.58 45.75 -81.79
C THR A 106 -110.51 46.47 -80.95
N ARG A 107 -110.83 47.63 -80.36
CA ARG A 107 -109.92 48.33 -79.43
C ARG A 107 -109.53 47.45 -78.23
N LYS A 108 -110.47 46.70 -77.66
CA LYS A 108 -110.19 45.78 -76.54
C LYS A 108 -109.39 44.55 -76.96
N GLU A 109 -109.42 44.15 -78.23
CA GLU A 109 -108.48 43.17 -78.78
C GLU A 109 -107.08 43.75 -79.03
N GLU A 110 -106.99 44.99 -79.51
CA GLU A 110 -105.72 45.70 -79.70
C GLU A 110 -104.99 45.91 -78.37
N GLU A 111 -105.67 46.42 -77.34
CA GLU A 111 -105.15 46.50 -75.97
C GLU A 111 -104.62 45.15 -75.46
N ARG A 112 -105.35 44.06 -75.70
CA ARG A 112 -104.92 42.70 -75.31
C ARG A 112 -103.69 42.24 -76.09
N ARG A 113 -103.54 42.61 -77.37
CA ARG A 113 -102.35 42.28 -78.16
C ARG A 113 -101.13 43.01 -77.63
N VAL A 114 -101.24 44.32 -77.38
CA VAL A 114 -100.17 45.14 -76.77
C VAL A 114 -99.74 44.55 -75.42
N HIS A 115 -100.67 44.29 -74.50
CA HIS A 115 -100.33 43.69 -73.20
C HIS A 115 -99.73 42.27 -73.31
N MET A 116 -100.10 41.48 -74.32
CA MET A 116 -99.45 40.18 -74.58
C MET A 116 -98.04 40.32 -75.16
N GLU A 117 -97.75 41.41 -75.86
CA GLU A 117 -96.43 41.72 -76.44
C GLU A 117 -95.51 42.33 -75.37
N GLU A 118 -95.97 43.30 -74.59
CA GLU A 118 -95.31 43.79 -73.37
C GLU A 118 -94.97 42.62 -72.42
N ALA A 119 -95.92 41.70 -72.17
CA ALA A 119 -95.70 40.53 -71.33
C ALA A 119 -94.82 39.43 -71.98
N ARG A 120 -94.42 39.56 -73.26
CA ARG A 120 -93.38 38.73 -73.90
C ARG A 120 -92.02 39.42 -73.79
N GLU A 121 -91.95 40.73 -74.02
CA GLU A 121 -90.73 41.51 -73.92
C GLU A 121 -90.22 41.58 -72.47
N TYR A 122 -91.10 41.79 -71.49
CA TYR A 122 -90.75 41.73 -70.08
C TYR A 122 -90.21 40.35 -69.64
N ARG A 123 -90.71 39.25 -70.23
CA ARG A 123 -90.15 37.91 -69.99
C ARG A 123 -88.78 37.72 -70.60
N ARG A 124 -88.54 38.22 -71.82
CA ARG A 124 -87.18 38.23 -72.42
C ARG A 124 -86.20 39.03 -71.57
N PHE A 125 -86.61 40.22 -71.10
CA PHE A 125 -85.80 41.05 -70.22
C PHE A 125 -85.43 40.33 -68.90
N LEU A 126 -86.38 39.59 -68.29
CA LEU A 126 -86.08 38.76 -67.12
C LEU A 126 -85.13 37.60 -67.45
N GLU A 127 -85.36 36.88 -68.55
CA GLU A 127 -84.44 35.82 -69.00
C GLU A 127 -83.03 36.33 -69.31
N GLU A 128 -82.91 37.55 -69.81
CA GLU A 128 -81.62 38.22 -70.06
C GLU A 128 -80.97 38.67 -68.76
N ALA A 129 -81.73 39.26 -67.83
CA ALA A 129 -81.24 39.63 -66.49
C ALA A 129 -80.72 38.41 -65.72
N ASP A 130 -81.49 37.31 -65.67
CA ASP A 130 -81.09 36.06 -65.01
C ASP A 130 -79.79 35.50 -65.62
N ARG A 131 -79.64 35.51 -66.96
CA ARG A 131 -78.39 35.11 -67.64
C ARG A 131 -77.21 35.98 -67.24
N THR A 132 -77.37 37.31 -67.21
CA THR A 132 -76.28 38.20 -66.80
C THR A 132 -75.86 37.98 -65.33
N LEU A 133 -76.82 37.71 -64.45
CA LEU A 133 -76.52 37.36 -63.04
C LEU A 133 -75.79 36.02 -62.94
N GLU A 134 -76.22 34.98 -63.66
CA GLU A 134 -75.48 33.72 -63.70
C GLU A 134 -74.04 33.89 -64.24
N GLU A 135 -73.83 34.73 -65.25
CA GLU A 135 -72.51 35.01 -65.83
C GLU A 135 -71.62 35.82 -64.88
N GLU A 136 -72.17 36.80 -64.16
CA GLU A 136 -71.48 37.50 -63.08
C GLU A 136 -71.10 36.57 -61.91
N GLU A 137 -72.00 35.67 -61.49
CA GLU A 137 -71.69 34.72 -60.42
C GLU A 137 -70.64 33.69 -60.86
N ARG A 138 -70.75 33.16 -62.09
CA ARG A 138 -69.77 32.22 -62.67
C ARG A 138 -68.38 32.86 -62.78
N SER A 139 -68.29 34.09 -63.27
CA SER A 139 -67.01 34.82 -63.38
C SER A 139 -66.42 35.12 -62.00
N ARG A 140 -67.18 35.72 -61.07
CA ARG A 140 -66.73 35.97 -59.69
C ARG A 140 -66.30 34.69 -58.96
N ALA A 141 -66.96 33.55 -59.21
CA ALA A 141 -66.59 32.26 -58.64
C ALA A 141 -65.30 31.67 -59.24
N LEU A 142 -65.03 31.92 -60.53
CA LEU A 142 -63.78 31.54 -61.19
C LEU A 142 -62.62 32.43 -60.75
N GLU A 143 -62.82 33.74 -60.61
CA GLU A 143 -61.84 34.69 -60.11
C GLU A 143 -61.37 34.32 -58.70
N LYS A 144 -62.30 34.13 -57.75
CA LYS A 144 -61.99 33.70 -56.38
C LYS A 144 -61.23 32.37 -56.33
N LYS A 145 -61.56 31.41 -57.20
CA LYS A 145 -60.80 30.15 -57.34
C LYS A 145 -59.38 30.41 -57.87
N CYS A 146 -59.22 31.28 -58.86
CA CYS A 146 -57.91 31.65 -59.41
C CYS A 146 -57.06 32.41 -58.38
N GLU A 147 -57.66 33.27 -57.56
CA GLU A 147 -56.97 33.96 -56.46
C GLU A 147 -56.51 32.99 -55.38
N LEU A 148 -57.37 32.08 -54.93
CA LEU A 148 -57.02 31.03 -53.96
C LEU A 148 -55.90 30.12 -54.48
N VAL A 149 -55.89 29.78 -55.78
CA VAL A 149 -54.79 29.02 -56.41
C VAL A 149 -53.51 29.86 -56.54
N LYS A 150 -53.59 31.19 -56.69
CA LYS A 150 -52.43 32.09 -56.69
C LYS A 150 -51.84 32.27 -55.28
N SER A 151 -52.66 32.44 -54.25
CA SER A 151 -52.19 32.59 -52.87
C SER A 151 -51.56 31.30 -52.35
N THR A 152 -52.26 30.17 -52.46
CA THR A 152 -51.74 28.87 -51.99
C THR A 152 -50.49 28.41 -52.74
N LYS A 153 -50.28 28.82 -54.01
CA LYS A 153 -48.99 28.62 -54.71
C LYS A 153 -47.86 29.47 -54.12
N ARG A 154 -48.11 30.75 -53.81
CA ARG A 154 -47.13 31.65 -53.17
C ARG A 154 -46.76 31.17 -51.77
N GLU A 155 -47.76 30.77 -50.97
CA GLU A 155 -47.58 30.23 -49.62
C GLU A 155 -46.72 28.96 -49.62
N ARG A 156 -46.91 28.06 -50.59
CA ARG A 156 -46.07 26.86 -50.76
C ARG A 156 -44.62 27.20 -51.09
N LEU A 157 -44.39 28.12 -52.03
CA LEU A 157 -43.03 28.56 -52.38
C LEU A 157 -42.32 29.18 -51.18
N ILE A 158 -42.97 30.09 -50.44
CA ILE A 158 -42.42 30.69 -49.21
C ILE A 158 -42.12 29.63 -48.15
N PHE A 159 -42.99 28.62 -48.00
CA PHE A 159 -42.77 27.52 -47.05
C PHE A 159 -41.61 26.60 -47.48
N GLU A 160 -41.44 26.35 -48.78
CA GLU A 160 -40.32 25.59 -49.34
C GLU A 160 -39.00 26.34 -49.18
N GLU A 161 -38.95 27.62 -49.51
CA GLU A 161 -37.82 28.53 -49.27
C GLU A 161 -37.44 28.58 -47.77
N MET A 162 -38.40 28.82 -46.87
CA MET A 162 -38.17 28.79 -45.42
C MET A 162 -37.63 27.45 -44.93
N ARG A 163 -38.09 26.34 -45.50
CA ARG A 163 -37.62 24.99 -45.14
C ARG A 163 -36.19 24.75 -45.63
N GLU A 164 -35.79 25.31 -46.77
CA GLU A 164 -34.42 25.23 -47.27
C GLU A 164 -33.46 26.13 -46.49
N ILE A 165 -33.84 27.37 -46.20
CA ILE A 165 -33.08 28.28 -45.32
C ILE A 165 -32.85 27.62 -43.96
N ARG A 166 -33.88 27.01 -43.38
CA ARG A 166 -33.75 26.30 -42.09
C ARG A 166 -32.76 25.13 -42.16
N ARG A 167 -32.85 24.30 -43.20
CA ARG A 167 -31.90 23.17 -43.43
C ARG A 167 -30.46 23.65 -43.66
N GLN A 168 -30.26 24.80 -44.30
CA GLN A 168 -28.93 25.40 -44.48
C GLN A 168 -28.37 25.86 -43.13
N LEU A 169 -29.19 26.57 -42.34
CA LEU A 169 -28.81 27.08 -41.02
C LEU A 169 -28.52 25.93 -40.03
N GLU A 170 -29.32 24.86 -40.06
CA GLU A 170 -29.10 23.62 -39.28
C GLU A 170 -27.75 22.96 -39.64
N ARG A 171 -27.38 22.87 -40.94
CA ARG A 171 -26.06 22.37 -41.38
C ARG A 171 -24.92 23.28 -40.94
N GLU A 172 -25.11 24.59 -41.04
CA GLU A 172 -24.12 25.57 -40.58
C GLU A 172 -23.87 25.48 -39.07
N THR A 173 -24.91 25.21 -38.26
CA THR A 173 -24.72 24.96 -36.81
C THR A 173 -23.99 23.65 -36.56
N ASP A 174 -24.39 22.56 -37.21
CA ASP A 174 -23.71 21.26 -37.16
C ASP A 174 -22.21 21.38 -37.49
N GLU A 175 -21.86 22.12 -38.55
CA GLU A 175 -20.47 22.31 -38.99
C GLU A 175 -19.67 23.18 -38.01
N LYS A 176 -20.28 24.22 -37.43
CA LYS A 176 -19.65 25.07 -36.40
C LYS A 176 -19.44 24.31 -35.10
N GLU A 177 -20.33 23.38 -34.73
CA GLU A 177 -20.13 22.53 -33.55
C GLU A 177 -19.05 21.46 -33.80
N ARG A 178 -19.05 20.78 -34.95
CA ARG A 178 -17.95 19.87 -35.34
C ARG A 178 -16.58 20.54 -35.35
N GLN A 179 -16.50 21.81 -35.76
CA GLN A 179 -15.25 22.59 -35.70
C GLN A 179 -14.79 22.81 -34.26
N ARG A 180 -15.68 23.24 -33.36
CA ARG A 180 -15.40 23.42 -31.93
C ARG A 180 -14.98 22.11 -31.25
N ASP A 181 -15.65 21.00 -31.58
CA ASP A 181 -15.30 19.68 -31.05
C ASP A 181 -13.88 19.26 -31.48
N LEU A 182 -13.52 19.49 -32.74
CA LEU A 182 -12.17 19.21 -33.24
C LEU A 182 -11.10 20.12 -32.62
N GLU A 183 -11.42 21.38 -32.33
CA GLU A 183 -10.54 22.31 -31.61
C GLU A 183 -10.35 21.88 -30.14
N TYR A 184 -11.44 21.54 -29.45
CA TYR A 184 -11.41 21.03 -28.08
C TYR A 184 -10.65 19.70 -27.94
N LEU A 185 -10.81 18.78 -28.90
CA LEU A 185 -10.05 17.53 -28.95
C LEU A 185 -8.56 17.77 -29.14
N ARG A 186 -8.17 18.72 -30.01
CA ARG A 186 -6.75 19.12 -30.19
C ARG A 186 -6.16 19.69 -28.90
N GLU A 187 -6.85 20.63 -28.25
CA GLU A 187 -6.39 21.21 -26.98
C GLU A 187 -6.26 20.13 -25.89
N THR A 188 -7.21 19.20 -25.83
CA THR A 188 -7.18 18.06 -24.90
C THR A 188 -6.01 17.12 -25.18
N GLU A 189 -5.71 16.84 -26.45
CA GLU A 189 -4.53 16.09 -26.85
C GLU A 189 -3.22 16.80 -26.48
N GLU A 190 -3.13 18.13 -26.67
CA GLU A 190 -1.94 18.93 -26.36
C GLU A 190 -1.66 18.95 -24.86
N ARG A 191 -2.67 19.28 -24.04
CA ARG A 191 -2.61 19.17 -22.57
C ARG A 191 -2.20 17.76 -22.11
N SER A 192 -2.69 16.71 -22.80
CA SER A 192 -2.30 15.32 -22.54
C SER A 192 -0.83 15.04 -22.90
N LYS A 193 -0.33 15.55 -24.03
CA LYS A 193 1.08 15.42 -24.46
C LYS A 193 2.01 16.13 -23.47
N GLU A 194 1.67 17.34 -23.03
CA GLU A 194 2.41 18.09 -22.01
C GLU A 194 2.44 17.37 -20.66
N MET A 195 1.28 16.91 -20.17
CA MET A 195 1.18 16.20 -18.91
C MET A 195 1.96 14.87 -18.93
N ASN A 196 1.93 14.14 -20.04
CA ASN A 196 2.75 12.94 -20.23
C ASN A 196 4.25 13.24 -20.34
N ARG A 197 4.65 14.38 -20.93
CA ARG A 197 6.03 14.86 -20.91
C ARG A 197 6.50 15.15 -19.48
N LEU A 198 5.71 15.91 -18.70
CA LEU A 198 6.02 16.20 -17.29
C LEU A 198 6.13 14.92 -16.44
N ARG A 199 5.31 13.88 -16.72
CA ARG A 199 5.45 12.56 -16.09
C ARG A 199 6.77 11.87 -16.42
N ARG A 200 7.25 11.96 -17.67
CA ARG A 200 8.57 11.40 -18.07
C ARG A 200 9.70 12.15 -17.39
N GLU A 201 9.70 13.48 -17.44
CA GLU A 201 10.71 14.30 -16.75
C GLU A 201 10.72 14.07 -15.23
N GLN A 202 9.58 13.74 -14.60
CA GLN A 202 9.55 13.31 -13.19
C GLN A 202 10.06 11.89 -12.98
N ALA A 203 9.82 10.96 -13.90
CA ALA A 203 10.33 9.59 -13.82
C ALA A 203 11.86 9.57 -13.96
N GLU A 204 12.40 10.26 -14.96
CA GLU A 204 13.84 10.43 -15.21
C GLU A 204 14.56 11.04 -13.99
N ARG A 205 13.98 12.06 -13.36
CA ARG A 205 14.52 12.65 -12.11
C ARG A 205 14.51 11.66 -10.94
N ARG A 206 13.46 10.81 -10.81
CA ARG A 206 13.40 9.77 -9.77
C ARG A 206 14.43 8.67 -10.02
N GLU A 207 14.58 8.24 -11.27
CA GLU A 207 15.59 7.27 -11.69
C GLU A 207 17.00 7.78 -11.40
N HIS A 208 17.33 9.02 -11.76
CA HIS A 208 18.62 9.62 -11.45
C HIS A 208 18.90 9.70 -9.95
N VAL A 209 17.91 10.06 -9.12
CA VAL A 209 18.04 10.03 -7.65
C VAL A 209 18.22 8.61 -7.11
N LEU A 210 17.58 7.60 -7.69
CA LEU A 210 17.77 6.19 -7.33
C LEU A 210 19.18 5.70 -7.72
N LEU A 211 19.72 6.13 -8.86
CA LEU A 211 21.07 5.79 -9.29
C LEU A 211 22.16 6.44 -8.41
N GLU A 212 22.01 7.72 -8.06
CA GLU A 212 22.96 8.37 -7.13
C GLU A 212 22.84 7.82 -5.71
N THR A 213 21.63 7.53 -5.21
CA THR A 213 21.47 6.95 -3.85
C THR A 213 22.02 5.52 -3.76
N THR A 214 21.79 4.67 -4.78
CA THR A 214 22.39 3.32 -4.82
C THR A 214 23.91 3.36 -4.95
N ARG A 215 24.46 4.29 -5.75
CA ARG A 215 25.91 4.54 -5.81
C ARG A 215 26.47 4.95 -4.44
N MET A 216 25.84 5.90 -3.75
CA MET A 216 26.25 6.32 -2.41
C MET A 216 26.21 5.18 -1.39
N MET A 217 25.24 4.25 -1.50
CA MET A 217 25.18 3.05 -0.66
C MET A 217 26.34 2.08 -0.96
N LEU A 218 26.64 1.82 -2.24
CA LEU A 218 27.77 0.97 -2.63
C LEU A 218 29.12 1.56 -2.18
N ASP A 219 29.34 2.86 -2.38
CA ASP A 219 30.54 3.57 -1.88
C ASP A 219 30.67 3.50 -0.35
N ALA A 220 29.54 3.55 0.37
CA ALA A 220 29.52 3.40 1.83
C ALA A 220 29.80 1.96 2.28
N GLU A 221 29.30 0.95 1.56
CA GLU A 221 29.63 -0.46 1.83
C GLU A 221 31.09 -0.79 1.55
N ILE A 222 31.66 -0.29 0.45
CA ILE A 222 33.10 -0.47 0.13
C ILE A 222 33.96 0.13 1.25
N ARG A 223 33.70 1.37 1.65
CA ARG A 223 34.38 2.04 2.77
C ARG A 223 34.15 1.35 4.12
N LYS A 224 33.07 0.59 4.29
CA LYS A 224 32.84 -0.24 5.47
C LYS A 224 33.74 -1.48 5.44
N ARG A 225 33.75 -2.22 4.33
CA ARG A 225 34.59 -3.42 4.15
C ARG A 225 36.08 -3.09 4.29
N GLU A 226 36.55 -2.00 3.68
CA GLU A 226 37.93 -1.49 3.85
C GLU A 226 38.32 -1.22 5.33
N ARG A 227 37.35 -0.88 6.20
CA ARG A 227 37.60 -0.66 7.63
C ARG A 227 37.57 -1.96 8.42
N GLU A 228 36.69 -2.89 8.04
CA GLU A 228 36.60 -4.22 8.63
C GLU A 228 37.87 -5.05 8.30
N GLU A 229 38.37 -4.97 7.07
CA GLU A 229 39.66 -5.54 6.64
C GLU A 229 40.83 -4.97 7.46
N ARG A 230 40.95 -3.64 7.57
CA ARG A 230 42.00 -3.00 8.39
C ARG A 230 41.89 -3.34 9.89
N LEU A 231 40.68 -3.58 10.40
CA LEU A 231 40.48 -4.04 11.77
C LEU A 231 40.99 -5.49 11.95
N ILE A 232 40.72 -6.36 10.97
CA ILE A 232 41.22 -7.75 10.95
C ILE A 232 42.76 -7.76 10.89
N ASP A 233 43.37 -6.92 10.06
CA ASP A 233 44.83 -6.78 9.98
C ASP A 233 45.43 -6.31 11.32
N LEU A 234 44.85 -5.29 11.96
CA LEU A 234 45.31 -4.81 13.27
C LEU A 234 45.22 -5.89 14.35
N VAL A 235 44.09 -6.61 14.43
CA VAL A 235 43.92 -7.73 15.37
C VAL A 235 44.90 -8.87 15.07
N ALA A 236 45.22 -9.12 13.80
CA ALA A 236 46.22 -10.11 13.42
C ALA A 236 47.65 -9.71 13.84
N GLU A 237 48.02 -8.43 13.75
CA GLU A 237 49.31 -7.94 14.25
C GLU A 237 49.36 -7.91 15.79
N GLU A 238 48.26 -7.56 16.48
CA GLU A 238 48.16 -7.66 17.95
C GLU A 238 48.39 -9.10 18.43
N ILE A 239 47.74 -10.10 17.79
CA ILE A 239 47.94 -11.52 18.09
C ILE A 239 49.40 -11.96 17.85
N ARG A 240 50.05 -11.49 16.76
CA ARG A 240 51.48 -11.77 16.52
C ARG A 240 52.38 -11.13 17.58
N CYS A 241 52.07 -9.92 18.01
CA CYS A 241 52.81 -9.23 19.08
C CYS A 241 52.65 -9.97 20.41
N GLU A 242 51.44 -10.42 20.78
CA GLU A 242 51.23 -11.25 21.97
C GLU A 242 52.01 -12.56 21.92
N LEU A 243 52.01 -13.26 20.77
CA LEU A 243 52.76 -14.51 20.61
C LEU A 243 54.27 -14.27 20.76
N ALA A 244 54.82 -13.23 20.12
CA ALA A 244 56.23 -12.86 20.26
C ALA A 244 56.60 -12.48 21.71
N ILE A 245 55.72 -11.78 22.43
CA ILE A 245 55.92 -11.47 23.86
C ILE A 245 55.94 -12.76 24.69
N ARG A 246 55.00 -13.69 24.47
CA ARG A 246 54.95 -15.00 25.16
C ARG A 246 56.20 -15.83 24.89
N GLU A 247 56.70 -15.87 23.65
CA GLU A 247 57.95 -16.56 23.29
C GLU A 247 59.17 -15.93 23.98
N ILE A 248 59.26 -14.60 24.03
CA ILE A 248 60.32 -13.87 24.75
C ILE A 248 60.24 -14.14 26.27
N GLU A 249 59.04 -14.14 26.85
CA GLU A 249 58.83 -14.49 28.26
C GLU A 249 59.26 -15.93 28.55
N GLU A 250 58.87 -16.90 27.72
CA GLU A 250 59.30 -18.28 27.87
C GLU A 250 60.82 -18.43 27.73
N ALA A 251 61.44 -17.79 26.74
CA ALA A 251 62.89 -17.77 26.59
C ALA A 251 63.58 -17.18 27.82
N MET A 252 63.05 -16.10 28.39
CA MET A 252 63.56 -15.48 29.62
C MET A 252 63.35 -16.35 30.86
N ARG A 253 62.21 -17.05 31.00
CA ARG A 253 61.97 -18.02 32.07
C ARG A 253 62.94 -19.21 31.97
N ARG A 254 63.12 -19.78 30.77
CA ARG A 254 64.10 -20.86 30.50
C ARG A 254 65.53 -20.40 30.80
N LYS A 255 65.90 -19.17 30.42
CA LYS A 255 67.21 -18.57 30.71
C LYS A 255 67.45 -18.34 32.20
N LYS A 256 66.45 -17.86 32.95
CA LYS A 256 66.54 -17.74 34.42
C LYS A 256 66.77 -19.10 35.07
N MET A 257 65.96 -20.10 34.74
CA MET A 257 66.11 -21.48 35.24
C MET A 257 67.49 -22.08 34.93
N GLN A 258 68.04 -21.81 33.74
CA GLN A 258 69.42 -22.21 33.40
C GLN A 258 70.48 -21.45 34.22
N GLN A 259 70.28 -20.16 34.49
CA GLN A 259 71.18 -19.36 35.33
C GLN A 259 71.14 -19.82 36.79
N GLU A 260 69.95 -20.07 37.33
CA GLU A 260 69.70 -20.59 38.68
C GLU A 260 70.34 -21.99 38.87
N LEU A 261 70.13 -22.90 37.93
CA LEU A 261 70.79 -24.21 37.95
C LEU A 261 72.32 -24.07 37.88
N ALA A 262 72.83 -23.13 37.06
CA ALA A 262 74.26 -22.86 36.96
C ALA A 262 74.85 -22.15 38.19
N THR A 263 74.08 -21.40 38.99
CA THR A 263 74.54 -20.89 40.29
C THR A 263 74.57 -22.01 41.33
N THR A 264 73.50 -22.80 41.46
CA THR A 264 73.43 -23.93 42.41
C THR A 264 74.53 -24.97 42.14
N LEU A 265 74.83 -25.28 40.88
CA LEU A 265 75.95 -26.18 40.53
C LEU A 265 77.31 -25.60 40.88
N ARG A 266 77.53 -24.28 40.73
CA ARG A 266 78.78 -23.62 41.16
C ARG A 266 78.91 -23.63 42.69
N GLU A 267 77.82 -23.35 43.40
CA GLU A 267 77.76 -23.40 44.87
C GLU A 267 78.05 -24.81 45.38
N GLN A 268 77.49 -25.85 44.76
CA GLN A 268 77.77 -27.25 45.08
C GLN A 268 79.24 -27.63 44.81
N ILE A 269 79.85 -27.14 43.72
CA ILE A 269 81.28 -27.34 43.44
C ILE A 269 82.13 -26.63 44.50
N VAL A 270 81.86 -25.36 44.81
CA VAL A 270 82.59 -24.61 45.85
C VAL A 270 82.46 -25.26 47.22
N PHE A 271 81.26 -25.70 47.60
CA PHE A 271 81.00 -26.41 48.85
C PHE A 271 81.75 -27.74 48.92
N THR A 272 81.74 -28.54 47.85
CA THR A 272 82.47 -29.83 47.82
C THR A 272 83.99 -29.64 47.83
N GLU A 273 84.54 -28.61 47.18
CA GLU A 273 85.96 -28.26 47.32
C GLU A 273 86.32 -27.76 48.72
N GLN A 274 85.47 -26.94 49.36
CA GLN A 274 85.68 -26.53 50.76
C GLN A 274 85.65 -27.73 51.73
N CYS A 275 84.75 -28.69 51.52
CA CYS A 275 84.73 -29.92 52.29
C CYS A 275 85.99 -30.79 52.06
N LYS A 276 86.48 -30.90 50.82
CA LYS A 276 87.76 -31.58 50.53
C LYS A 276 88.94 -30.88 51.22
N GLN A 277 88.98 -29.54 51.19
CA GLN A 277 90.03 -28.75 51.85
C GLN A 277 90.03 -29.01 53.36
N ARG A 278 88.85 -28.97 54.01
CA ARG A 278 88.72 -29.33 55.44
C ARG A 278 89.18 -30.75 55.74
N TYR A 279 88.79 -31.74 54.94
CA TYR A 279 89.29 -33.12 55.13
C TYR A 279 90.81 -33.22 55.00
N VAL A 280 91.44 -32.46 54.10
CA VAL A 280 92.91 -32.42 53.97
C VAL A 280 93.56 -31.65 55.14
N GLU A 281 92.92 -30.65 55.70
CA GLU A 281 93.38 -29.93 56.90
C GLU A 281 93.24 -30.81 58.16
N GLU A 282 92.13 -31.53 58.31
CA GLU A 282 91.90 -32.51 59.38
C GLU A 282 92.88 -33.69 59.31
N ASP A 283 93.12 -34.26 58.12
CA ASP A 283 94.09 -35.34 57.91
C ASP A 283 95.54 -34.89 58.17
N ARG A 284 95.90 -33.65 57.80
CA ARG A 284 97.19 -33.04 58.15
C ARG A 284 97.34 -32.83 59.65
N ALA A 285 96.34 -32.25 60.31
CA ALA A 285 96.36 -32.04 61.75
C ALA A 285 96.46 -33.38 62.51
N TRP A 286 95.76 -34.41 62.03
CA TRP A 286 95.87 -35.76 62.55
C TRP A 286 97.27 -36.36 62.33
N ALA A 287 97.85 -36.21 61.14
CA ALA A 287 99.21 -36.66 60.84
C ALA A 287 100.26 -35.94 61.69
N GLU A 288 100.10 -34.64 61.94
CA GLU A 288 100.94 -33.86 62.87
C GLU A 288 100.79 -34.33 64.32
N GLU A 289 99.57 -34.62 64.78
CA GLU A 289 99.35 -35.25 66.09
C GLU A 289 100.01 -36.64 66.21
N VAL A 290 99.92 -37.48 65.17
CA VAL A 290 100.53 -38.81 65.14
C VAL A 290 102.05 -38.70 65.15
N MET A 291 102.64 -37.82 64.34
CA MET A 291 104.08 -37.56 64.37
C MET A 291 104.53 -37.00 65.72
N LYS A 292 103.74 -36.12 66.35
CA LYS A 292 104.02 -35.61 67.69
C LYS A 292 104.02 -36.73 68.73
N LYS A 293 103.02 -37.61 68.72
CA LYS A 293 102.93 -38.79 69.61
C LYS A 293 104.14 -39.72 69.43
N ILE A 294 104.51 -40.04 68.18
CA ILE A 294 105.72 -40.82 67.87
C ILE A 294 106.99 -40.14 68.41
N MET A 295 107.12 -38.83 68.26
CA MET A 295 108.26 -38.06 68.79
C MET A 295 108.27 -37.93 70.32
N GLU A 296 107.13 -38.10 70.98
CA GLU A 296 107.01 -38.16 72.44
C GLU A 296 107.35 -39.57 72.95
N ASP A 297 106.85 -40.63 72.32
CA ASP A 297 107.22 -42.03 72.58
C ASP A 297 108.72 -42.30 72.32
N GLU A 298 109.32 -41.70 71.28
CA GLU A 298 110.76 -41.75 71.04
C GLU A 298 111.56 -41.08 72.19
N LYS A 299 111.07 -39.98 72.75
CA LYS A 299 111.72 -39.35 73.92
C LYS A 299 111.58 -40.25 75.16
N VAL A 300 110.39 -40.80 75.41
CA VAL A 300 110.13 -41.69 76.55
C VAL A 300 110.96 -42.98 76.45
N THR A 301 111.09 -43.58 75.26
CA THR A 301 111.93 -44.78 75.05
C THR A 301 113.42 -44.46 75.18
N ARG A 302 113.91 -43.31 74.70
CA ARG A 302 115.29 -42.84 74.95
C ARG A 302 115.56 -42.61 76.44
N PHE A 303 114.69 -41.88 77.15
CA PHE A 303 114.86 -41.62 78.58
C PHE A 303 114.76 -42.89 79.44
N THR A 304 113.86 -43.82 79.12
CA THR A 304 113.77 -45.10 79.84
C THR A 304 114.93 -46.04 79.51
N ALA A 305 115.50 -45.99 78.30
CA ALA A 305 116.74 -46.68 77.96
C ALA A 305 117.94 -46.10 78.74
N GLU A 306 118.05 -44.78 78.86
CA GLU A 306 119.06 -44.13 79.71
C GLU A 306 118.87 -44.48 81.19
N ALA A 307 117.65 -44.43 81.73
CA ALA A 307 117.37 -44.78 83.11
C ALA A 307 117.75 -46.24 83.40
N ARG A 308 117.42 -47.18 82.50
CA ARG A 308 117.86 -48.59 82.56
C ARG A 308 119.40 -48.71 82.49
N ARG A 309 120.08 -47.85 81.73
CA ARG A 309 121.55 -47.83 81.62
C ARG A 309 122.22 -47.31 82.90
N ARG A 310 121.68 -46.24 83.50
CA ARG A 310 122.14 -45.71 84.80
C ARG A 310 121.91 -46.71 85.93
N LEU A 311 120.72 -47.31 86.01
CA LEU A 311 120.40 -48.34 87.01
C LEU A 311 121.32 -49.57 86.91
N ARG A 312 121.69 -49.99 85.68
CA ARG A 312 122.66 -51.08 85.47
C ARG A 312 124.10 -50.72 85.86
N LEU A 313 124.48 -49.44 85.80
CA LEU A 313 125.77 -48.96 86.30
C LEU A 313 125.77 -48.93 87.83
N GLN A 314 124.77 -48.32 88.46
CA GLN A 314 124.62 -48.31 89.92
C GLN A 314 124.58 -49.72 90.50
N HIS A 315 123.77 -50.62 89.94
CA HIS A 315 123.72 -52.01 90.41
C HIS A 315 125.06 -52.76 90.23
N ARG A 316 125.87 -52.38 89.24
CA ARG A 316 127.22 -52.91 89.07
C ARG A 316 128.19 -52.34 90.11
N GLU A 317 128.14 -51.05 90.38
CA GLU A 317 128.91 -50.38 91.44
C GLU A 317 128.57 -50.97 92.82
N ASP A 318 127.27 -51.19 93.11
CA ASP A 318 126.78 -51.85 94.33
C ASP A 318 127.31 -53.29 94.46
N LEU A 319 127.34 -54.06 93.36
CA LEU A 319 127.89 -55.42 93.34
C LEU A 319 129.42 -55.43 93.51
N GLU A 320 130.14 -54.51 92.87
CA GLU A 320 131.59 -54.36 93.02
C GLU A 320 131.95 -53.93 94.47
N ASN A 321 131.15 -53.05 95.08
CA ASN A 321 131.23 -52.69 96.50
C ASN A 321 130.93 -53.88 97.43
N LEU A 322 129.88 -54.68 97.17
CA LEU A 322 129.56 -55.88 97.94
C LEU A 322 130.66 -56.96 97.82
N ILE A 323 131.29 -57.09 96.66
CA ILE A 323 132.44 -57.98 96.45
C ILE A 323 133.66 -57.47 97.22
N ALA A 324 133.95 -56.17 97.20
CA ALA A 324 135.02 -55.57 97.99
C ALA A 324 134.78 -55.72 99.51
N HIS A 325 133.54 -55.55 99.97
CA HIS A 325 133.17 -55.77 101.37
C HIS A 325 133.31 -57.24 101.79
N ARG A 326 132.93 -58.20 100.93
CA ARG A 326 133.17 -59.63 101.17
C ARG A 326 134.65 -60.01 101.13
N ARG A 327 135.49 -59.30 100.36
CA ARG A 327 136.95 -59.48 100.39
C ARG A 327 137.53 -59.02 101.73
N ARG A 328 137.18 -57.81 102.20
CA ARG A 328 137.58 -57.31 103.53
C ARG A 328 137.19 -58.26 104.66
N ILE A 329 135.94 -58.74 104.69
CA ILE A 329 135.49 -59.72 105.70
C ILE A 329 136.39 -60.98 105.67
N ARG A 330 136.71 -61.51 104.48
CA ARG A 330 137.58 -62.69 104.36
C ARG A 330 139.03 -62.40 104.75
N GLU A 331 139.55 -61.22 104.42
CA GLU A 331 140.89 -60.77 104.81
C GLU A 331 140.98 -60.64 106.34
N GLU A 332 139.93 -60.11 106.99
CA GLU A 332 139.81 -60.07 108.46
C GLU A 332 139.62 -61.47 109.09
N GLU A 333 138.86 -62.37 108.46
CA GLU A 333 138.69 -63.76 108.91
C GLU A 333 140.00 -64.55 108.82
N ILE A 334 140.75 -64.39 107.72
CA ILE A 334 142.08 -64.99 107.54
C ILE A 334 143.04 -64.45 108.60
N ALA A 335 143.10 -63.14 108.81
CA ALA A 335 143.95 -62.54 109.84
C ALA A 335 143.62 -63.06 111.26
N LYS A 336 142.33 -63.25 111.59
CA LYS A 336 141.90 -63.86 112.86
C LYS A 336 142.32 -65.34 112.97
N ILE A 337 142.26 -66.10 111.89
CA ILE A 337 142.72 -67.50 111.85
C ILE A 337 144.24 -67.59 112.00
N GLU A 338 145.00 -66.72 111.36
CA GLU A 338 146.46 -66.64 111.50
C GLU A 338 146.88 -66.24 112.93
N GLU A 339 146.19 -65.28 113.56
CA GLU A 339 146.44 -64.89 114.95
C GLU A 339 146.15 -66.02 115.95
N ILE A 340 145.14 -66.87 115.68
CA ILE A 340 144.86 -68.09 116.45
C ILE A 340 145.96 -69.14 116.23
N ALA A 341 146.40 -69.35 114.99
CA ALA A 341 147.44 -70.32 114.65
C ALA A 341 148.81 -69.95 115.27
N GLU A 342 149.14 -68.66 115.37
CA GLU A 342 150.32 -68.20 116.12
C GLU A 342 150.21 -68.52 117.62
N LYS A 343 149.04 -68.27 118.24
CA LYS A 343 148.81 -68.53 119.67
C LYS A 343 148.93 -70.03 119.97
N GLU A 344 148.39 -70.90 119.12
CA GLU A 344 148.58 -72.35 119.23
C GLU A 344 150.05 -72.78 119.09
N ARG A 345 150.81 -72.20 118.14
CA ARG A 345 152.24 -72.50 117.99
C ARG A 345 153.05 -72.15 119.24
N ARG A 346 152.77 -70.99 119.85
CA ARG A 346 153.44 -70.55 121.09
C ARG A 346 153.11 -71.48 122.27
N LEU A 347 151.86 -71.94 122.39
CA LEU A 347 151.46 -72.91 123.42
C LEU A 347 152.19 -74.26 123.26
N LYS A 348 152.22 -74.82 122.05
CA LYS A 348 152.85 -76.13 121.76
C LYS A 348 154.36 -76.14 122.03
N ILE A 349 155.04 -75.00 121.90
CA ILE A 349 156.44 -74.84 122.32
C ILE A 349 156.57 -74.87 123.85
N ALA A 350 155.75 -74.09 124.57
CA ALA A 350 155.76 -74.01 126.03
C ALA A 350 155.30 -75.29 126.77
N GLU A 351 154.67 -76.23 126.06
CA GLU A 351 154.37 -77.58 126.56
C GLU A 351 155.57 -78.54 126.35
N ALA A 352 156.25 -78.45 125.20
CA ALA A 352 157.42 -79.27 124.89
C ALA A 352 158.62 -79.00 125.82
N GLU A 353 158.77 -77.77 126.33
CA GLU A 353 159.82 -77.43 127.29
C GLU A 353 159.54 -77.99 128.68
N ARG A 354 158.31 -77.87 129.20
CA ARG A 354 157.91 -78.46 130.50
C ARG A 354 158.09 -79.99 130.52
N ALA A 355 157.76 -80.67 129.43
CA ALA A 355 157.96 -82.12 129.30
C ALA A 355 159.45 -82.54 129.37
N ARG A 356 160.40 -81.66 129.06
CA ARG A 356 161.85 -81.90 129.22
C ARG A 356 162.31 -81.70 130.67
N GLU A 357 161.78 -80.70 131.36
CA GLU A 357 162.13 -80.43 132.77
C GLU A 357 161.64 -81.54 133.71
N GLU A 358 160.42 -82.05 133.51
CA GLU A 358 159.87 -83.13 134.33
C GLU A 358 160.64 -84.45 134.16
N ARG A 359 161.10 -84.77 132.94
CA ARG A 359 162.00 -85.90 132.66
C ARG A 359 163.32 -85.79 133.45
N LYS A 360 164.00 -84.64 133.40
CA LYS A 360 165.27 -84.44 134.14
C LYS A 360 165.07 -84.53 135.67
N ARG A 361 163.92 -84.08 136.20
CA ARG A 361 163.56 -84.22 137.63
C ARG A 361 163.22 -85.65 138.07
N LEU A 362 162.73 -86.50 137.17
CA LEU A 362 162.46 -87.91 137.48
C LEU A 362 163.75 -88.73 137.52
N LEU A 363 164.68 -88.51 136.59
CA LEU A 363 165.97 -89.22 136.55
C LEU A 363 166.80 -88.98 137.83
N THR A 364 166.89 -87.73 138.28
CA THR A 364 167.65 -87.35 139.49
C THR A 364 167.10 -87.90 140.80
N LYS A 365 165.82 -88.31 140.86
CA LYS A 365 165.20 -88.84 142.09
C LYS A 365 165.29 -90.36 142.27
N HIS A 366 165.71 -91.10 141.23
CA HIS A 366 165.66 -92.57 141.22
C HIS A 366 167.03 -93.24 141.05
N ALA A 367 168.11 -92.56 141.44
CA ALA A 367 169.50 -93.04 141.37
C ALA A 367 169.69 -94.46 141.98
N ASN A 368 169.04 -94.76 143.11
CA ASN A 368 169.09 -96.08 143.77
C ASN A 368 168.47 -97.25 142.97
N VAL A 369 168.03 -97.03 141.73
CA VAL A 369 167.47 -98.05 140.82
C VAL A 369 168.32 -98.20 139.53
N ALA A 370 169.52 -97.59 139.47
CA ALA A 370 170.38 -97.52 138.27
C ALA A 370 170.59 -98.85 137.53
N ASN A 371 170.68 -99.98 138.25
CA ASN A 371 170.95 -101.30 137.68
C ASN A 371 169.76 -101.96 136.96
N PHE A 372 168.56 -101.35 136.93
CA PHE A 372 167.35 -101.93 136.32
C PHE A 372 166.72 -101.08 135.21
N VAL A 373 167.33 -99.96 134.80
CA VAL A 373 166.78 -99.06 133.78
C VAL A 373 167.27 -99.42 132.36
N ASN A 374 166.34 -99.52 131.41
CA ASN A 374 166.66 -99.88 130.03
C ASN A 374 167.23 -98.68 129.23
N ARG A 375 168.52 -98.74 128.88
CA ARG A 375 169.28 -97.68 128.20
C ARG A 375 168.69 -97.21 126.87
N ALA A 376 167.84 -98.00 126.22
CA ALA A 376 167.20 -97.66 124.94
C ALA A 376 166.11 -96.56 125.00
N THR A 377 165.74 -96.07 126.20
CA THR A 377 164.61 -95.12 126.38
C THR A 377 165.01 -93.70 126.80
N LEU A 378 166.31 -93.44 126.93
CA LEU A 378 166.89 -92.16 127.35
C LEU A 378 167.51 -91.40 126.16
N THR A 379 167.28 -90.10 126.11
CA THR A 379 167.94 -89.14 125.19
C THR A 379 169.42 -88.93 125.57
N PRO A 380 170.32 -88.45 124.69
CA PRO A 380 171.76 -88.47 124.97
C PRO A 380 172.16 -87.64 126.20
N ASP A 381 171.60 -86.43 126.35
CA ASP A 381 171.73 -85.58 127.53
C ASP A 381 171.35 -86.27 128.85
N GLU A 382 170.47 -87.28 128.80
CA GLU A 382 169.98 -88.03 129.96
C GLU A 382 170.87 -89.24 130.29
N GLN A 383 171.70 -89.69 129.34
CA GLN A 383 172.69 -90.76 129.54
C GLN A 383 173.98 -90.22 130.18
N GLU A 384 174.36 -88.98 129.86
CA GLU A 384 175.55 -88.29 130.39
C GLU A 384 175.41 -88.00 131.90
N ILE A 385 174.24 -87.51 132.34
CA ILE A 385 173.91 -87.25 133.76
C ILE A 385 174.01 -88.55 134.61
N LEU A 386 173.65 -89.71 134.05
CA LEU A 386 173.80 -90.99 134.74
C LEU A 386 175.26 -91.47 134.78
N ALA A 387 176.10 -91.06 133.84
CA ALA A 387 177.53 -91.41 133.81
C ALA A 387 178.33 -90.60 134.83
N GLU A 388 177.94 -89.35 135.13
CA GLU A 388 178.51 -88.55 136.22
C GLU A 388 178.11 -89.13 137.59
N LEU A 389 176.81 -89.37 137.81
CA LEU A 389 176.30 -89.95 139.07
C LEU A 389 176.76 -91.39 139.36
N SER A 390 177.35 -92.08 138.39
CA SER A 390 177.99 -93.40 138.60
C SER A 390 179.49 -93.32 138.90
N LYS A 391 180.05 -92.11 138.91
CA LYS A 391 181.49 -91.85 139.01
C LYS A 391 181.92 -91.32 140.38
N ASP A 392 180.96 -90.82 141.15
CA ASP A 392 181.12 -90.49 142.56
C ASP A 392 181.10 -91.79 143.41
N THR A 393 182.24 -92.49 143.36
CA THR A 393 183.09 -92.76 144.54
C THR A 393 182.37 -93.21 145.83
N GLU A 394 182.58 -94.39 146.41
CA GLU A 394 183.68 -95.40 146.34
C GLU A 394 185.10 -94.93 146.72
N ASP A 395 185.36 -93.62 146.88
CA ASP A 395 186.67 -93.02 147.19
C ASP A 395 186.54 -91.80 148.14
N ALA A 396 186.16 -92.01 149.41
CA ALA A 396 186.16 -90.92 150.41
C ALA A 396 186.18 -91.38 151.90
N GLU A 397 187.19 -92.15 152.33
CA GLU A 397 187.53 -92.22 153.77
C GLU A 397 188.80 -91.39 154.10
N ASN A 398 188.66 -90.51 155.10
CA ASN A 398 189.66 -89.76 155.88
C ASN A 398 190.38 -88.50 155.33
N VAL A 399 189.90 -87.34 155.85
CA VAL A 399 190.64 -86.30 156.63
C VAL A 399 191.76 -85.48 155.92
N GLY A 400 191.85 -84.15 156.08
CA GLY A 400 191.03 -83.17 156.82
C GLY A 400 191.84 -81.90 157.23
N ASP A 401 191.17 -80.79 157.55
CA ASP A 401 191.72 -79.48 158.00
C ASP A 401 192.67 -78.73 157.00
N ILE A 402 192.84 -77.40 156.94
CA ILE A 402 192.24 -76.19 157.57
C ILE A 402 192.56 -74.92 156.69
N GLU A 403 192.01 -73.75 157.06
CA GLU A 403 192.47 -72.36 156.72
C GLU A 403 191.97 -71.58 155.46
N VAL A 404 192.13 -70.24 155.55
CA VAL A 404 191.39 -69.14 154.87
C VAL A 404 192.27 -67.87 154.88
N PRO A 405 192.42 -67.05 153.79
CA PRO A 405 191.80 -65.70 153.77
C PRO A 405 191.55 -64.98 152.40
N ALA A 406 190.85 -63.84 152.50
CA ALA A 406 190.81 -62.66 151.61
C ALA A 406 190.05 -62.78 150.26
N GLU A 407 188.82 -62.24 150.16
CA GLU A 407 188.47 -60.91 149.57
C GLU A 407 188.29 -60.97 148.02
N VAL A 408 187.62 -60.06 147.27
CA VAL A 408 186.94 -58.75 147.47
C VAL A 408 185.96 -58.58 146.27
N LYS A 409 184.83 -57.84 146.23
CA LYS A 409 183.85 -57.15 147.11
C LYS A 409 182.57 -56.94 146.23
N ASP A 410 181.38 -56.54 146.67
CA ASP A 410 180.85 -56.11 147.99
C ASP A 410 179.47 -56.77 148.20
#